data_AF-A0A7Y5U0F0-F1
#
_entry.id   AF-A0A7Y5U0F0-F1
#
_cell.length_a   1.000
_cell.length_b   1.000
_cell.length_c   1.000
_cell.angle_alpha   90.00
_cell.angle_beta   90.00
_cell.angle_gamma   90.00
#
_symmetry.space_group_name_H-M   'P 1'
#
loop_
_entity.id
_entity.type
_entity.pdbx_description
1 polymer ?
#
loop_
_entity_poly.entity_id
_entity_poly.type
_entity_poly.pdbx_seq_one_letter_code
_entity_poly.pdbx_strand_id
1 'polypeptide(L)'
;MMHADRRRTPADLMPKITRLFDLSAAKIRSIEQTWRPEDGAPVFTVQGRYQTRGWTEWTQGFQFGSALLQFDASGDREFLDLGRSRTLERMSGHLTHMGGHDHGFNNVSTYGNLWRLAVEERFDASEWEVRLYEMALKVSGAVQAHRWTVLPDGGFIHSFNGPHSLFVDTIRSLRALALAFILGQTLREEQDAGVNLLVRLAQHAHATARYNVYYGNGRDRYDVRGRTAHESMFNVESGTYRGPSTQQGYSPFTTWTRGLAWAVLGFAEQLEFLDIVPDSALHGCGGREFVEAMLLEAAHATCAYYLDAASAADGIPYWDTGAPGLASLPEWRERPADPFNDREPVDSSAAVIAAQGLLRLAHFLSRRGEDTSRYEQAGLLILDTLFDETGPYLSIDPLHQGLLLHSVYHWPNGWDYVPPGASTPRGESSQWGDYHAREAALYVKRLAEHAPYLTFFAAEELEPVNEDGS
;
A
#
# COMPACT_ATOMS: atom_id res chain seq x y z
N MET A 1 -4.69 -3.46 -23.90
CA MET A 1 -4.68 -2.05 -23.46
C MET A 1 -6.00 -1.81 -22.77
N MET A 2 -6.02 -1.22 -21.58
CA MET A 2 -7.23 -1.13 -20.78
C MET A 2 -8.33 -0.33 -21.50
N HIS A 3 -9.54 -0.87 -21.58
CA HIS A 3 -10.62 -0.29 -22.38
C HIS A 3 -11.63 0.44 -21.49
N ALA A 4 -11.55 1.77 -21.45
CA ALA A 4 -12.61 2.59 -20.85
C ALA A 4 -13.78 2.69 -21.83
N ASP A 5 -14.83 1.91 -21.58
CA ASP A 5 -16.09 1.87 -22.34
C ASP A 5 -16.95 3.14 -22.19
N ARG A 6 -16.78 3.87 -21.08
CA ARG A 6 -17.44 5.15 -20.79
C ARG A 6 -16.61 6.01 -19.84
N ARG A 7 -16.90 7.31 -19.81
CA ARG A 7 -16.42 8.21 -18.75
C ARG A 7 -17.16 7.91 -17.45
N ARG A 8 -16.41 7.66 -16.38
CA ARG A 8 -16.86 7.43 -15.01
C ARG A 8 -16.57 8.65 -14.16
N THR A 9 -17.41 8.89 -13.17
CA THR A 9 -17.14 9.85 -12.09
C THR A 9 -17.16 9.12 -10.74
N PRO A 10 -16.58 9.68 -9.66
CA PRO A 10 -16.71 9.12 -8.32
C PRO A 10 -18.17 8.84 -7.90
N ALA A 11 -19.11 9.70 -8.31
CA ALA A 11 -20.53 9.56 -8.01
C ALA A 11 -21.15 8.29 -8.63
N ASP A 12 -20.67 7.84 -9.79
CA ASP A 12 -21.17 6.64 -10.46
C ASP A 12 -20.93 5.36 -9.64
N LEU A 13 -19.89 5.36 -8.79
CA LEU A 13 -19.50 4.19 -7.98
C LEU A 13 -20.24 4.14 -6.63
N MET A 14 -20.94 5.20 -6.24
CA MET A 14 -21.56 5.30 -4.92
C MET A 14 -22.49 4.13 -4.56
N PRO A 15 -23.36 3.62 -5.46
CA PRO A 15 -24.18 2.44 -5.15
C PRO A 15 -23.35 1.20 -4.80
N LYS A 16 -22.26 0.95 -5.55
CA LYS A 16 -21.33 -0.17 -5.31
C LYS A 16 -20.54 0.03 -4.02
N ILE A 17 -20.12 1.26 -3.73
CA ILE A 17 -19.39 1.63 -2.51
C ILE A 17 -20.27 1.45 -1.27
N THR A 18 -21.53 1.90 -1.29
CA THR A 18 -22.49 1.67 -0.20
C THR A 18 -22.64 0.17 0.05
N ARG A 19 -22.83 -0.61 -1.02
CA ARG A 19 -22.95 -2.07 -0.92
C ARG A 19 -21.69 -2.73 -0.34
N LEU A 20 -20.51 -2.27 -0.74
CA LEU A 20 -19.24 -2.75 -0.20
C LEU A 20 -19.14 -2.50 1.32
N PHE A 21 -19.53 -1.32 1.81
CA PHE A 21 -19.50 -1.01 3.24
C PHE A 21 -20.54 -1.77 4.05
N ASP A 22 -21.70 -2.11 3.47
CA ASP A 22 -22.69 -3.00 4.09
C ASP A 22 -22.12 -4.41 4.30
N LEU A 23 -21.47 -4.97 3.27
CA LEU A 23 -20.83 -6.28 3.34
C LEU A 23 -19.65 -6.25 4.33
N SER A 24 -18.81 -5.23 4.22
CA SER A 24 -17.62 -5.01 5.06
C SER A 24 -17.95 -5.04 6.55
N ALA A 25 -19.03 -4.38 6.98
CA ALA A 25 -19.48 -4.37 8.37
C ALA A 25 -19.71 -5.80 8.91
N ALA A 26 -20.37 -6.66 8.13
CA ALA A 26 -20.60 -8.05 8.51
C ALA A 26 -19.29 -8.87 8.56
N LYS A 27 -18.38 -8.64 7.61
CA LYS A 27 -17.07 -9.32 7.58
C LYS A 27 -16.23 -9.00 8.82
N ILE A 28 -16.13 -7.72 9.20
CA ILE A 28 -15.38 -7.26 10.39
C ILE A 28 -15.95 -7.92 11.65
N ARG A 29 -17.27 -7.91 11.82
CA ARG A 29 -17.94 -8.57 12.96
C ARG A 29 -17.67 -10.08 12.98
N SER A 30 -17.70 -10.74 11.82
CA SER A 30 -17.41 -12.18 11.72
C SER A 30 -15.99 -12.51 12.17
N ILE A 31 -15.01 -11.73 11.74
CA ILE A 31 -13.61 -11.91 12.15
C ILE A 31 -13.49 -11.69 13.66
N GLU A 32 -14.00 -10.57 14.19
CA GLU A 32 -13.91 -10.27 15.63
C GLU A 32 -14.55 -11.35 16.51
N GLN A 33 -15.68 -11.92 16.09
CA GLN A 33 -16.37 -12.97 16.85
C GLN A 33 -15.64 -14.31 16.87
N THR A 34 -14.78 -14.58 15.90
CA THR A 34 -14.23 -15.92 15.67
C THR A 34 -12.70 -15.99 15.75
N TRP A 35 -12.01 -14.86 15.60
CA TRP A 35 -10.57 -14.80 15.62
C TRP A 35 -10.04 -14.96 17.04
N ARG A 36 -9.05 -15.83 17.20
CA ARG A 36 -8.35 -16.03 18.46
C ARG A 36 -7.04 -15.25 18.43
N PRO A 37 -6.84 -14.26 19.32
CA PRO A 37 -5.61 -13.46 19.33
C PRO A 37 -4.32 -14.28 19.45
N GLU A 38 -4.37 -15.44 20.11
CA GLU A 38 -3.25 -16.36 20.26
C GLU A 38 -2.79 -17.01 18.94
N ASP A 39 -3.62 -16.97 17.89
CA ASP A 39 -3.26 -17.48 16.57
C ASP A 39 -2.34 -16.49 15.80
N GLY A 40 -2.14 -15.27 16.31
CA GLY A 40 -1.37 -14.21 15.65
C GLY A 40 -2.19 -13.45 14.60
N ALA A 41 -1.52 -12.74 13.70
CA ALA A 41 -2.20 -11.94 12.69
C ALA A 41 -2.96 -12.78 11.65
N PRO A 42 -4.22 -12.46 11.33
CA PRO A 42 -4.88 -13.03 10.17
C PRO A 42 -4.19 -12.52 8.90
N VAL A 43 -3.95 -13.37 7.91
CA VAL A 43 -3.17 -13.02 6.71
C VAL A 43 -4.06 -13.09 5.46
N PHE A 44 -4.56 -14.28 5.15
CA PHE A 44 -5.42 -14.56 4.00
C PHE A 44 -6.44 -15.66 4.36
N THR A 45 -7.50 -15.78 3.58
CA THR A 45 -8.53 -16.78 3.83
C THR A 45 -8.18 -18.13 3.21
N VAL A 46 -8.63 -19.20 3.85
CA VAL A 46 -8.66 -20.56 3.29
C VAL A 46 -10.07 -21.09 3.51
N GLN A 47 -10.74 -21.44 2.43
CA GLN A 47 -12.15 -21.82 2.44
C GLN A 47 -13.02 -20.75 3.11
N GLY A 48 -12.72 -19.49 2.82
CA GLY A 48 -13.43 -18.33 3.34
C GLY A 48 -13.22 -18.02 4.82
N ARG A 49 -12.26 -18.65 5.50
CA ARG A 49 -11.88 -18.28 6.87
C ARG A 49 -10.46 -17.78 6.91
N TYR A 50 -10.22 -16.65 7.58
CA TYR A 50 -8.87 -16.15 7.76
C TYR A 50 -7.98 -17.19 8.44
N GLN A 51 -6.71 -17.18 8.09
CA GLN A 51 -5.68 -18.02 8.67
C GLN A 51 -4.43 -17.20 8.97
N THR A 52 -3.68 -17.64 9.98
CA THR A 52 -2.38 -17.09 10.34
C THR A 52 -1.26 -17.69 9.50
N ARG A 53 -0.10 -17.02 9.49
CA ARG A 53 1.17 -17.59 9.05
C ARG A 53 2.25 -17.24 10.06
N GLY A 54 2.62 -18.21 10.88
CA GLY A 54 3.48 -18.01 12.06
C GLY A 54 4.90 -17.45 11.85
N TRP A 55 5.30 -17.14 10.61
CA TRP A 55 6.55 -16.39 10.36
C TRP A 55 6.33 -14.87 10.31
N THR A 56 5.08 -14.39 10.27
CA THR A 56 4.80 -12.98 10.04
C THR A 56 3.61 -12.44 10.84
N GLU A 57 3.71 -11.16 11.20
CA GLU A 57 2.70 -10.38 11.93
C GLU A 57 2.32 -9.09 11.18
N TRP A 58 2.80 -8.94 9.94
CA TRP A 58 2.76 -7.68 9.20
C TRP A 58 1.35 -7.19 8.81
N THR A 59 0.35 -8.06 8.90
CA THR A 59 -1.04 -7.78 8.50
C THR A 59 -1.95 -7.36 9.66
N GLN A 60 -1.46 -7.40 10.92
CA GLN A 60 -2.30 -7.14 12.10
C GLN A 60 -2.93 -5.75 12.06
N GLY A 61 -2.19 -4.73 11.59
CA GLY A 61 -2.73 -3.38 11.49
C GLY A 61 -3.84 -3.22 10.46
N PHE A 62 -3.90 -4.08 9.44
CA PHE A 62 -5.01 -4.06 8.47
C PHE A 62 -6.32 -4.58 9.08
N GLN A 63 -6.25 -5.55 10.00
CA GLN A 63 -7.43 -6.08 10.69
C GLN A 63 -8.12 -4.96 11.48
N PHE A 64 -7.39 -4.29 12.37
CA PHE A 64 -7.97 -3.25 13.22
C PHE A 64 -8.18 -1.93 12.47
N GLY A 65 -7.29 -1.61 11.54
CA GLY A 65 -7.44 -0.47 10.64
C GLY A 65 -8.68 -0.55 9.77
N SER A 66 -9.11 -1.75 9.38
CA SER A 66 -10.35 -1.96 8.63
C SER A 66 -11.60 -1.51 9.40
N ALA A 67 -11.63 -1.71 10.73
CA ALA A 67 -12.71 -1.18 11.57
C ALA A 67 -12.72 0.35 11.61
N LEU A 68 -11.54 0.98 11.67
CA LEU A 68 -11.44 2.44 11.65
C LEU A 68 -11.91 3.04 10.32
N LEU A 69 -11.55 2.42 9.20
CA LEU A 69 -12.03 2.83 7.87
C LEU A 69 -13.55 2.62 7.72
N GLN A 70 -14.09 1.54 8.30
CA GLN A 70 -15.53 1.30 8.34
C GLN A 70 -16.25 2.43 9.10
N PHE A 71 -15.75 2.83 10.26
CA PHE A 71 -16.30 3.96 11.02
C PHE A 71 -16.25 5.27 10.22
N ASP A 72 -15.13 5.55 9.56
CA ASP A 72 -14.99 6.77 8.75
C ASP A 72 -16.04 6.84 7.62
N ALA A 73 -16.33 5.69 7.00
CA ALA A 73 -17.30 5.61 5.93
C ALA A 73 -18.76 5.70 6.41
N SER A 74 -19.09 5.05 7.53
CA SER A 74 -20.48 4.87 7.97
C SER A 74 -20.93 5.76 9.14
N GLY A 75 -20.00 6.27 9.93
CA GLY A 75 -20.28 6.95 11.21
C GLY A 75 -20.71 6.02 12.35
N ASP A 76 -20.69 4.69 12.15
CA ASP A 76 -21.11 3.72 13.15
C ASP A 76 -20.04 3.52 14.24
N ARG A 77 -20.34 4.02 15.45
CA ARG A 77 -19.40 4.05 16.58
C ARG A 77 -18.96 2.67 17.05
N GLU A 78 -19.71 1.60 16.76
CA GLU A 78 -19.27 0.23 17.08
C GLU A 78 -17.88 -0.05 16.50
N PHE A 79 -17.64 0.36 15.26
CA PHE A 79 -16.37 0.11 14.58
C PHE A 79 -15.24 1.02 15.07
N LEU A 80 -15.55 2.24 15.53
CA LEU A 80 -14.59 3.10 16.22
C LEU A 80 -14.15 2.43 17.52
N ASP A 81 -15.10 2.01 18.35
CA ASP A 81 -14.81 1.39 19.65
C ASP A 81 -14.02 0.10 19.49
N LEU A 82 -14.37 -0.73 18.50
CA LEU A 82 -13.63 -1.93 18.14
C LEU A 82 -12.20 -1.62 17.68
N GLY A 83 -12.04 -0.77 16.66
CA GLY A 83 -10.73 -0.45 16.10
C GLY A 83 -9.81 0.22 17.11
N ARG A 84 -10.36 1.14 17.92
CA ARG A 84 -9.64 1.84 18.99
C ARG A 84 -9.19 0.89 20.09
N SER A 85 -10.10 0.10 20.67
CA SER A 85 -9.77 -0.81 21.77
C SER A 85 -8.73 -1.84 21.35
N ARG A 86 -8.90 -2.49 20.20
CA ARG A 86 -7.95 -3.49 19.70
C ARG A 86 -6.59 -2.89 19.35
N THR A 87 -6.55 -1.67 18.80
CA THR A 87 -5.28 -0.97 18.58
C THR A 87 -4.52 -0.80 19.88
N LEU A 88 -5.17 -0.27 20.92
CA LEU A 88 -4.52 -0.02 22.21
C LEU A 88 -4.12 -1.31 22.95
N GLU A 89 -4.93 -2.36 22.84
CA GLU A 89 -4.72 -3.63 23.53
C GLU A 89 -3.69 -4.54 22.87
N ARG A 90 -3.44 -4.39 21.57
CA ARG A 90 -2.72 -5.40 20.76
C ARG A 90 -1.57 -4.87 19.91
N MET A 91 -1.56 -3.59 19.55
CA MET A 91 -0.56 -3.06 18.61
C MET A 91 0.70 -2.51 19.28
N SER A 92 0.78 -2.50 20.61
CA SER A 92 1.95 -1.97 21.33
C SER A 92 3.25 -2.71 20.98
N GLY A 93 3.18 -4.04 20.76
CA GLY A 93 4.32 -4.84 20.30
C GLY A 93 4.82 -4.45 18.90
N HIS A 94 3.92 -3.98 18.03
CA HIS A 94 4.27 -3.51 16.68
C HIS A 94 4.95 -2.14 16.66
N LEU A 95 4.84 -1.35 17.75
CA LEU A 95 5.56 -0.08 17.88
C LEU A 95 7.07 -0.29 18.03
N THR A 96 7.47 -1.42 18.63
CA THR A 96 8.86 -1.77 18.92
C THR A 96 9.32 -3.00 18.14
N HIS A 97 8.62 -3.35 17.06
CA HIS A 97 8.97 -4.51 16.24
C HIS A 97 10.20 -4.22 15.36
N MET A 98 11.37 -4.41 15.96
CA MET A 98 12.67 -4.19 15.31
C MET A 98 12.98 -5.18 14.19
N GLY A 99 12.17 -6.22 13.95
CA GLY A 99 12.46 -7.29 13.00
C GLY A 99 11.98 -7.05 11.57
N GLY A 100 11.06 -6.10 11.36
CA GLY A 100 10.41 -5.85 10.06
C GLY A 100 10.35 -4.37 9.69
N HIS A 101 10.03 -4.09 8.42
CA HIS A 101 9.91 -2.73 7.88
C HIS A 101 8.45 -2.27 7.76
N ASP A 102 7.50 -3.10 8.21
CA ASP A 102 6.06 -2.95 7.99
C ASP A 102 5.36 -2.02 8.98
N HIS A 103 6.10 -1.07 9.56
CA HIS A 103 5.56 -0.10 10.52
C HIS A 103 4.50 0.80 9.88
N GLY A 104 4.69 1.19 8.61
CA GLY A 104 3.67 1.91 7.84
C GLY A 104 2.43 1.08 7.49
N PHE A 105 2.53 -0.24 7.44
CA PHE A 105 1.36 -1.12 7.27
C PHE A 105 0.64 -1.38 8.58
N ASN A 106 1.38 -1.48 9.69
CA ASN A 106 0.79 -1.79 10.99
C ASN A 106 0.30 -0.54 11.72
N ASN A 107 1.22 0.36 12.04
CA ASN A 107 0.97 1.44 12.99
C ASN A 107 0.28 2.64 12.32
N VAL A 108 0.56 2.92 11.05
CA VAL A 108 -0.18 4.00 10.34
C VAL A 108 -1.61 3.57 10.02
N SER A 109 -1.83 2.30 9.68
CA SER A 109 -3.19 1.78 9.44
C SER A 109 -4.06 1.75 10.70
N THR A 110 -3.45 1.82 11.89
CA THR A 110 -4.12 1.79 13.20
C THR A 110 -4.01 3.13 13.93
N TYR A 111 -2.92 3.36 14.67
CA TYR A 111 -2.66 4.63 15.36
C TYR A 111 -2.71 5.83 14.41
N GLY A 112 -2.23 5.70 13.17
CA GLY A 112 -2.32 6.76 12.16
C GLY A 112 -3.75 7.10 11.77
N ASN A 113 -4.61 6.09 11.57
CA ASN A 113 -6.03 6.31 11.31
C ASN A 113 -6.74 6.92 12.53
N LEU A 114 -6.44 6.47 13.76
CA LEU A 114 -7.00 7.08 14.98
C LEU A 114 -6.59 8.55 15.12
N TRP A 115 -5.31 8.85 14.91
CA TRP A 115 -4.79 10.21 14.94
C TRP A 115 -5.45 11.08 13.87
N ARG A 116 -5.49 10.63 12.61
CA ARG A 116 -6.16 11.36 11.52
C ARG A 116 -7.64 11.61 11.84
N LEU A 117 -8.38 10.60 12.27
CA LEU A 117 -9.79 10.75 12.63
C LEU A 117 -9.99 11.74 13.78
N ALA A 118 -9.07 11.81 14.74
CA ALA A 118 -9.12 12.80 15.82
C ALA A 118 -8.82 14.22 15.32
N VAL A 119 -7.79 14.39 14.47
CA VAL A 119 -7.43 15.68 13.85
C VAL A 119 -8.55 16.19 12.93
N GLU A 120 -9.20 15.29 12.19
CA GLU A 120 -10.38 15.60 11.37
C GLU A 120 -11.68 15.73 12.18
N GLU A 121 -11.62 15.73 13.51
CA GLU A 121 -12.76 15.87 14.43
C GLU A 121 -13.91 14.87 14.17
N ARG A 122 -13.56 13.66 13.71
CA ARG A 122 -14.54 12.60 13.37
C ARG A 122 -15.14 11.94 14.61
N PHE A 123 -14.52 12.12 15.77
CA PHE A 123 -15.04 11.74 17.08
C PHE A 123 -14.46 12.64 18.17
N ASP A 124 -15.13 12.67 19.32
CA ASP A 124 -14.64 13.39 20.52
C ASP A 124 -13.45 12.64 21.13
N ALA A 125 -12.25 12.95 20.64
CA ALA A 125 -10.99 12.42 21.13
C ALA A 125 -10.48 13.26 22.30
N SER A 126 -10.17 12.62 23.41
CA SER A 126 -9.51 13.32 24.52
C SER A 126 -8.10 13.75 24.13
N GLU A 127 -7.61 14.83 24.75
CA GLU A 127 -6.23 15.30 24.55
C GLU A 127 -5.19 14.19 24.80
N TRP A 128 -5.46 13.30 25.77
CA TRP A 128 -4.59 12.17 26.09
C TRP A 128 -4.60 11.08 25.00
N GLU A 129 -5.74 10.83 24.35
CA GLU A 129 -5.80 9.91 23.21
C GLU A 129 -4.96 10.44 22.05
N VAL A 130 -5.10 11.73 21.71
CA VAL A 130 -4.31 12.36 20.64
C VAL A 130 -2.81 12.24 20.94
N ARG A 131 -2.37 12.66 22.14
CA ARG A 131 -0.95 12.56 22.57
C ARG A 131 -0.43 11.12 22.54
N LEU A 132 -1.27 10.14 22.88
CA LEU A 132 -0.90 8.72 22.83
C LEU A 132 -0.67 8.27 21.38
N TYR A 133 -1.56 8.63 20.46
CA TYR A 133 -1.43 8.28 19.06
C TYR A 133 -0.21 8.94 18.42
N GLU A 134 0.03 10.22 18.74
CA GLU A 134 1.24 10.93 18.31
C GLU A 134 2.50 10.23 18.81
N MET A 135 2.58 9.90 20.10
CA MET A 135 3.73 9.18 20.67
C MET A 135 3.95 7.83 19.98
N ALA A 136 2.88 7.07 19.71
CA ALA A 136 2.97 5.82 18.98
C ALA A 136 3.54 6.00 17.57
N LEU A 137 3.07 7.01 16.83
CA LEU A 137 3.56 7.34 15.48
C LEU A 137 5.02 7.79 15.48
N LYS A 138 5.41 8.64 16.44
CA LYS A 138 6.80 9.06 16.67
C LYS A 138 7.72 7.85 16.89
N VAL A 139 7.36 6.97 17.82
CA VAL A 139 8.12 5.74 18.11
C VAL A 139 8.21 4.87 16.85
N SER A 140 7.08 4.63 16.18
CA SER A 140 7.03 3.79 14.99
C SER A 140 7.94 4.30 13.87
N GLY A 141 7.92 5.60 13.57
CA GLY A 141 8.79 6.19 12.54
C GLY A 141 10.27 6.13 12.91
N ALA A 142 10.62 6.38 14.18
CA ALA A 142 12.00 6.27 14.65
C ALA A 142 12.53 4.82 14.58
N VAL A 143 11.72 3.83 14.98
CA VAL A 143 12.08 2.41 14.92
C VAL A 143 12.28 1.95 13.49
N GLN A 144 11.36 2.30 12.57
CA GLN A 144 11.53 1.95 11.15
C GLN A 144 12.77 2.63 10.55
N ALA A 145 13.02 3.90 10.87
CA ALA A 145 14.18 4.63 10.36
C ALA A 145 15.53 4.10 10.88
N HIS A 146 15.54 3.46 12.07
CA HIS A 146 16.73 2.83 12.62
C HIS A 146 17.19 1.60 11.82
N ARG A 147 16.28 0.95 11.07
CA ARG A 147 16.60 -0.19 10.20
C ARG A 147 17.30 0.25 8.92
N TRP A 148 18.52 0.76 9.02
CA TRP A 148 19.18 1.44 7.91
C TRP A 148 20.37 0.69 7.32
N THR A 149 20.47 0.72 6.00
CA THR A 149 21.65 0.33 5.24
C THR A 149 22.21 1.54 4.53
N VAL A 150 23.48 1.84 4.80
CA VAL A 150 24.20 2.95 4.16
C VAL A 150 24.63 2.56 2.76
N LEU A 151 24.47 3.48 1.81
CA LEU A 151 24.98 3.41 0.44
C LEU A 151 25.88 4.64 0.18
N PRO A 152 26.77 4.60 -0.83
CA PRO A 152 27.61 5.76 -1.17
C PRO A 152 26.82 7.05 -1.43
N ASP A 153 25.62 6.93 -2.02
CA ASP A 153 24.73 8.05 -2.38
C ASP A 153 23.51 8.17 -1.43
N GLY A 154 23.61 7.71 -0.18
CA GLY A 154 22.53 7.78 0.81
C GLY A 154 22.30 6.45 1.54
N GLY A 155 21.13 5.84 1.37
CA GLY A 155 20.83 4.56 1.98
C GLY A 155 19.37 4.17 1.89
N PHE A 156 19.00 3.08 2.55
CA PHE A 156 17.63 2.59 2.54
C PHE A 156 17.26 1.86 3.84
N ILE A 157 15.96 1.85 4.14
CA ILE A 157 15.38 0.99 5.16
C ILE A 157 15.42 -0.46 4.67
N HIS A 158 16.19 -1.33 5.33
CA HIS A 158 16.37 -2.70 4.87
C HIS A 158 15.22 -3.63 5.31
N SER A 159 14.96 -4.63 4.48
CA SER A 159 13.81 -5.51 4.64
C SER A 159 13.98 -6.49 5.81
N PHE A 160 12.95 -7.32 6.08
CA PHE A 160 13.07 -8.41 7.05
C PHE A 160 14.13 -9.46 6.64
N ASN A 161 14.50 -9.50 5.35
CA ASN A 161 15.54 -10.42 4.84
C ASN A 161 16.95 -10.02 5.31
N GLY A 162 17.13 -8.77 5.73
CA GLY A 162 18.33 -8.27 6.38
C GLY A 162 18.98 -7.08 5.66
N PRO A 163 20.13 -6.59 6.17
CA PRO A 163 20.74 -5.32 5.74
C PRO A 163 21.10 -5.23 4.25
N HIS A 164 21.21 -6.37 3.57
CA HIS A 164 21.55 -6.42 2.14
C HIS A 164 20.34 -6.23 1.21
N SER A 165 19.12 -6.13 1.74
CA SER A 165 17.88 -6.30 0.98
C SER A 165 16.97 -5.07 1.03
N LEU A 166 16.62 -4.54 -0.15
CA LEU A 166 15.65 -3.48 -0.35
C LEU A 166 14.40 -4.03 -1.06
N PHE A 167 13.31 -4.17 -0.34
CA PHE A 167 12.01 -4.53 -0.92
C PHE A 167 11.31 -3.30 -1.48
N VAL A 168 10.40 -3.49 -2.44
CA VAL A 168 9.66 -2.37 -3.04
C VAL A 168 8.50 -1.87 -2.17
N ASP A 169 7.89 -2.74 -1.37
CA ASP A 169 6.77 -2.41 -0.48
C ASP A 169 7.13 -1.37 0.61
N THR A 170 8.41 -1.25 0.95
CA THR A 170 8.93 -0.25 1.88
C THR A 170 8.62 1.19 1.44
N ILE A 171 8.43 1.45 0.14
CA ILE A 171 7.99 2.77 -0.35
C ILE A 171 6.63 3.17 0.20
N ARG A 172 5.72 2.19 0.37
CA ARG A 172 4.40 2.40 0.99
C ARG A 172 4.49 2.52 2.51
N SER A 173 5.49 1.88 3.11
CA SER A 173 5.73 2.00 4.55
C SER A 173 6.41 3.31 4.96
N LEU A 174 6.85 4.16 4.02
CA LEU A 174 7.42 5.49 4.32
C LEU A 174 6.46 6.44 5.04
N ARG A 175 5.15 6.18 4.99
CA ARG A 175 4.14 6.92 5.76
C ARG A 175 4.48 7.04 7.25
N ALA A 176 5.13 6.04 7.84
CA ALA A 176 5.54 6.10 9.24
C ALA A 176 6.61 7.17 9.50
N LEU A 177 7.58 7.31 8.60
CA LEU A 177 8.61 8.36 8.69
C LEU A 177 8.01 9.74 8.43
N ALA A 178 7.11 9.85 7.45
CA ALA A 178 6.40 11.09 7.15
C ALA A 178 5.60 11.59 8.37
N LEU A 179 4.78 10.72 8.98
CA LEU A 179 4.01 11.06 10.17
C LEU A 179 4.90 11.39 11.37
N ALA A 180 5.96 10.63 11.62
CA ALA A 180 6.88 10.94 12.71
C ALA A 180 7.59 12.28 12.50
N PHE A 181 7.97 12.61 11.25
CA PHE A 181 8.56 13.89 10.90
C PHE A 181 7.62 15.06 11.18
N ILE A 182 6.37 15.03 10.70
CA ILE A 182 5.41 16.14 10.92
C ILE A 182 5.08 16.32 12.40
N LEU A 183 5.16 15.26 13.19
CA LEU A 183 4.98 15.31 14.63
C LEU A 183 6.24 15.78 15.39
N GLY A 184 7.32 16.14 14.68
CA GLY A 184 8.55 16.67 15.24
C GLY A 184 9.48 15.61 15.86
N GLN A 185 9.40 14.35 15.41
CA GLN A 185 10.30 13.30 15.88
C GLN A 185 11.66 13.36 15.20
N THR A 186 12.71 13.16 16.00
CA THR A 186 14.06 12.87 15.55
C THR A 186 14.48 11.49 16.06
N LEU A 187 15.18 10.71 15.24
CA LEU A 187 15.85 9.49 15.71
C LEU A 187 17.21 9.89 16.31
N ARG A 188 17.54 9.38 17.50
CA ARG A 188 18.85 9.56 18.13
C ARG A 188 19.65 8.28 17.98
N GLU A 189 20.80 8.37 17.31
CA GLU A 189 21.76 7.28 17.16
C GLU A 189 22.92 7.41 18.18
N GLU A 190 24.00 6.67 17.98
CA GLU A 190 25.16 6.66 18.87
C GLU A 190 25.70 8.09 19.10
N GLN A 191 26.11 8.39 20.34
CA GLN A 191 26.60 9.71 20.74
C GLN A 191 25.58 10.84 20.51
N ASP A 192 24.29 10.54 20.66
CA ASP A 192 23.16 11.48 20.50
C ASP A 192 23.02 12.09 19.09
N ALA A 193 23.69 11.49 18.09
CA ALA A 193 23.62 11.91 16.70
C ALA A 193 22.15 11.94 16.22
N GLY A 194 21.70 13.13 15.80
CA GLY A 194 20.35 13.33 15.29
C GLY A 194 20.22 12.81 13.87
N VAL A 195 19.18 12.01 13.62
CA VAL A 195 18.80 11.54 12.29
C VAL A 195 17.48 12.20 11.91
N ASN A 196 17.53 12.99 10.84
CA ASN A 196 16.35 13.61 10.24
C ASN A 196 15.53 12.55 9.47
N LEU A 197 14.29 12.35 9.89
CA LEU A 197 13.41 11.34 9.31
C LEU A 197 12.95 11.66 7.89
N LEU A 198 12.81 12.94 7.52
CA LEU A 198 12.52 13.37 6.15
C LEU A 198 13.69 13.06 5.22
N VAL A 199 14.93 13.26 5.67
CA VAL A 199 16.14 12.91 4.90
C VAL A 199 16.21 11.40 4.67
N ARG A 200 15.96 10.59 5.71
CA ARG A 200 15.90 9.12 5.57
C ARG A 200 14.79 8.68 4.61
N LEU A 201 13.63 9.33 4.67
CA LEU A 201 12.51 9.11 3.75
C LEU A 201 12.94 9.38 2.30
N ALA A 202 13.50 10.56 2.02
CA ALA A 202 13.93 10.95 0.67
C ALA A 202 15.04 10.05 0.12
N GLN A 203 16.03 9.71 0.94
CA GLN A 203 17.11 8.78 0.57
C GLN A 203 16.57 7.38 0.27
N HIS A 204 15.65 6.87 1.08
CA HIS A 204 15.02 5.57 0.83
C HIS A 204 14.19 5.59 -0.45
N ALA A 205 13.36 6.62 -0.67
CA ALA A 205 12.58 6.76 -1.88
C ALA A 205 13.47 6.82 -3.13
N HIS A 206 14.58 7.56 -3.06
CA HIS A 206 15.59 7.61 -4.11
C HIS A 206 16.21 6.23 -4.37
N ALA A 207 16.58 5.48 -3.32
CA ALA A 207 17.10 4.13 -3.47
C ALA A 207 16.07 3.19 -4.13
N THR A 208 14.81 3.21 -3.70
CA THR A 208 13.74 2.38 -4.30
C THR A 208 13.49 2.76 -5.76
N ALA A 209 13.38 4.05 -6.07
CA ALA A 209 13.23 4.53 -7.44
C ALA A 209 14.43 4.15 -8.31
N ARG A 210 15.65 4.27 -7.79
CA ARG A 210 16.86 3.95 -8.54
C ARG A 210 17.04 2.47 -8.74
N TYR A 211 16.75 1.63 -7.74
CA TYR A 211 17.13 0.22 -7.74
C TYR A 211 15.99 -0.73 -8.10
N ASN A 212 14.77 -0.49 -7.62
CA ASN A 212 13.61 -1.35 -7.86
C ASN A 212 12.85 -1.01 -9.15
N VAL A 213 12.83 0.27 -9.56
CA VAL A 213 12.14 0.68 -10.81
C VAL A 213 13.11 0.68 -12.00
N TYR A 214 12.62 0.21 -13.14
CA TYR A 214 13.33 0.17 -14.41
C TYR A 214 12.78 1.26 -15.33
N TYR A 215 13.63 1.88 -16.16
CA TYR A 215 13.27 3.10 -16.90
C TYR A 215 13.39 2.95 -18.41
N GLY A 216 14.00 1.87 -18.91
CA GLY A 216 14.28 1.70 -20.34
C GLY A 216 15.47 2.51 -20.82
N ASN A 217 16.38 2.89 -19.92
CA ASN A 217 17.53 3.74 -20.20
C ASN A 217 18.83 2.94 -20.39
N GLY A 218 18.71 1.62 -20.63
CA GLY A 218 19.84 0.74 -20.91
C GLY A 218 20.57 0.24 -19.67
N ARG A 219 19.88 0.11 -18.53
CA ARG A 219 20.43 -0.48 -17.30
C ARG A 219 20.96 -1.90 -17.56
N ASP A 220 20.17 -2.73 -18.23
CA ASP A 220 20.50 -4.10 -18.63
C ASP A 220 19.57 -4.58 -19.77
N ARG A 221 19.72 -5.83 -20.21
CA ARG A 221 18.94 -6.41 -21.34
C ARG A 221 17.43 -6.53 -21.06
N TYR A 222 17.01 -6.48 -19.80
CA TYR A 222 15.62 -6.60 -19.35
C TYR A 222 15.09 -5.28 -18.77
N ASP A 223 15.74 -4.15 -19.08
CA ASP A 223 15.32 -2.81 -18.68
C ASP A 223 14.11 -2.35 -19.49
N VAL A 224 12.93 -2.80 -19.06
CA VAL A 224 11.63 -2.36 -19.58
C VAL A 224 11.09 -1.26 -18.67
N ARG A 225 10.74 -0.11 -19.25
CA ARG A 225 10.22 1.04 -18.49
C ARG A 225 9.04 0.64 -17.61
N GLY A 226 9.12 0.99 -16.33
CA GLY A 226 8.11 0.74 -15.30
C GLY A 226 8.07 -0.69 -14.77
N ARG A 227 8.85 -1.62 -15.34
CA ARG A 227 9.09 -2.92 -14.70
C ARG A 227 9.61 -2.66 -13.29
N THR A 228 9.13 -3.44 -12.33
CA THR A 228 9.48 -3.27 -10.92
C THR A 228 10.04 -4.57 -10.37
N ALA A 229 11.27 -4.52 -9.84
CA ALA A 229 11.84 -5.62 -9.07
C ALA A 229 11.21 -5.64 -7.68
N HIS A 230 10.81 -6.83 -7.24
CA HIS A 230 10.29 -7.05 -5.89
C HIS A 230 11.36 -6.71 -4.83
N GLU A 231 12.58 -7.21 -5.02
CA GLU A 231 13.71 -7.01 -4.11
C GLU A 231 14.95 -6.59 -4.89
N SER A 232 15.78 -5.73 -4.28
CA SER A 232 17.09 -5.32 -4.77
C SER A 232 18.16 -5.69 -3.75
N MET A 233 19.21 -6.38 -4.20
CA MET A 233 20.26 -6.95 -3.33
C MET A 233 21.55 -6.14 -3.40
N PHE A 234 22.20 -5.96 -2.26
CA PHE A 234 23.43 -5.18 -2.12
C PHE A 234 24.50 -5.96 -1.35
N ASN A 235 25.76 -5.66 -1.63
CA ASN A 235 26.85 -6.05 -0.75
C ASN A 235 27.02 -4.98 0.33
N VAL A 236 26.76 -5.35 1.58
CA VAL A 236 26.74 -4.41 2.71
C VAL A 236 28.11 -3.86 3.10
N GLU A 237 29.19 -4.55 2.75
CA GLU A 237 30.56 -4.09 3.02
C GLU A 237 30.97 -2.95 2.08
N SER A 238 30.60 -3.07 0.80
CA SER A 238 31.02 -2.14 -0.25
C SER A 238 29.93 -1.17 -0.71
N GLY A 239 28.68 -1.38 -0.30
CA GLY A 239 27.49 -0.68 -0.82
C GLY A 239 27.17 -1.00 -2.29
N THR A 240 27.83 -1.99 -2.90
CA THR A 240 27.67 -2.29 -4.33
C THR A 240 26.36 -3.04 -4.60
N TYR A 241 25.57 -2.56 -5.56
CA TYR A 241 24.39 -3.26 -6.06
C TYR A 241 24.77 -4.60 -6.71
N ARG A 242 24.06 -5.67 -6.35
CA ARG A 242 24.30 -7.03 -6.87
C ARG A 242 23.31 -7.43 -7.95
N GLY A 243 22.06 -7.02 -7.83
CA GLY A 243 21.03 -7.35 -8.82
C GLY A 243 19.63 -7.42 -8.22
N PRO A 244 18.61 -7.61 -9.07
CA PRO A 244 17.25 -7.86 -8.61
C PRO A 244 17.13 -9.26 -8.01
N SER A 245 16.17 -9.40 -7.10
CA SER A 245 15.74 -10.64 -6.47
C SER A 245 14.22 -10.64 -6.33
N THR A 246 13.65 -11.75 -5.86
CA THR A 246 12.24 -11.83 -5.50
C THR A 246 12.02 -12.97 -4.51
N GLN A 247 11.10 -12.78 -3.56
CA GLN A 247 10.55 -13.87 -2.74
C GLN A 247 9.19 -14.36 -3.26
N GLN A 248 8.31 -13.45 -3.68
CA GLN A 248 6.92 -13.75 -4.02
C GLN A 248 6.60 -13.74 -5.51
N GLY A 249 7.48 -13.20 -6.35
CA GLY A 249 7.33 -13.17 -7.81
C GLY A 249 7.87 -14.42 -8.49
N TYR A 250 7.54 -14.60 -9.76
CA TYR A 250 8.01 -15.74 -10.56
C TYR A 250 9.52 -15.71 -10.79
N SER A 251 10.06 -14.54 -11.09
CA SER A 251 11.49 -14.36 -11.40
C SER A 251 11.95 -12.95 -11.02
N PRO A 252 13.23 -12.76 -10.65
CA PRO A 252 13.82 -11.43 -10.49
C PRO A 252 13.75 -10.55 -11.75
N PHE A 253 13.59 -11.17 -12.92
CA PHE A 253 13.52 -10.48 -14.22
C PHE A 253 12.09 -10.26 -14.73
N THR A 254 11.08 -10.69 -13.97
CA THR A 254 9.67 -10.39 -14.26
C THR A 254 9.16 -9.31 -13.29
N THR A 255 7.84 -9.10 -13.24
CA THR A 255 7.22 -8.17 -12.29
C THR A 255 6.05 -8.83 -11.63
N TRP A 256 6.24 -9.10 -10.34
CA TRP A 256 5.18 -9.45 -9.40
C TRP A 256 4.26 -8.26 -9.21
N THR A 257 2.96 -8.44 -9.48
CA THR A 257 2.06 -7.31 -9.74
C THR A 257 1.66 -6.56 -8.48
N ARG A 258 1.64 -7.22 -7.30
CA ARG A 258 1.48 -6.51 -6.03
C ARG A 258 2.70 -5.66 -5.67
N GLY A 259 3.92 -6.11 -5.98
CA GLY A 259 5.12 -5.29 -5.80
C GLY A 259 5.09 -4.03 -6.66
N LEU A 260 4.64 -4.15 -7.92
CA LEU A 260 4.36 -3.00 -8.78
C LEU A 260 3.27 -2.09 -8.20
N ALA A 261 2.17 -2.65 -7.69
CA ALA A 261 1.09 -1.88 -7.10
C ALA A 261 1.56 -1.08 -5.86
N TRP A 262 2.45 -1.64 -5.04
CA TRP A 262 3.07 -0.90 -3.93
C TRP A 262 3.91 0.28 -4.40
N ALA A 263 4.63 0.15 -5.50
CA ALA A 263 5.34 1.27 -6.10
C ALA A 263 4.38 2.34 -6.62
N VAL A 264 3.38 1.94 -7.41
CA VAL A 264 2.33 2.84 -7.95
C VAL A 264 1.70 3.67 -6.84
N LEU A 265 1.27 3.03 -5.76
CA LEU A 265 0.62 3.71 -4.66
C LEU A 265 1.58 4.48 -3.76
N GLY A 266 2.73 3.91 -3.42
CA GLY A 266 3.67 4.53 -2.48
C GLY A 266 4.32 5.80 -3.06
N PHE A 267 4.70 5.81 -4.34
CA PHE A 267 5.21 7.03 -4.98
C PHE A 267 4.15 8.13 -5.07
N ALA A 268 2.91 7.79 -5.44
CA ALA A 268 1.81 8.75 -5.49
C ALA A 268 1.57 9.43 -4.13
N GLU A 269 1.60 8.65 -3.03
CA GLU A 269 1.45 9.23 -1.69
C GLU A 269 2.65 10.04 -1.22
N GLN A 270 3.87 9.66 -1.59
CA GLN A 270 5.04 10.47 -1.25
C GLN A 270 5.00 11.82 -1.98
N LEU A 271 4.44 11.88 -3.20
CA LEU A 271 4.18 13.13 -3.91
C LEU A 271 3.15 13.99 -3.18
N GLU A 272 2.01 13.41 -2.77
CA GLU A 272 0.99 14.13 -1.98
C GLU A 272 1.56 14.66 -0.65
N PHE A 273 2.41 13.87 0.02
CA PHE A 273 3.08 14.31 1.24
C PHE A 273 4.08 15.45 0.95
N LEU A 274 4.82 15.38 -0.14
CA LEU A 274 5.81 16.40 -0.50
C LEU A 274 5.17 17.78 -0.71
N ASP A 275 3.93 17.84 -1.20
CA ASP A 275 3.18 19.09 -1.41
C ASP A 275 3.03 19.91 -0.11
N ILE A 276 2.97 19.26 1.06
CA ILE A 276 2.83 19.95 2.35
C ILE A 276 4.16 20.23 3.06
N VAL A 277 5.26 19.62 2.61
CA VAL A 277 6.59 19.80 3.21
C VAL A 277 7.18 21.14 2.78
N PRO A 278 7.72 22.00 3.66
CA PRO A 278 8.32 23.26 3.25
C PRO A 278 9.66 23.04 2.50
N ASP A 279 9.96 23.91 1.54
CA ASP A 279 11.17 23.81 0.70
C ASP A 279 12.47 23.76 1.52
N SER A 280 12.53 24.52 2.63
CA SER A 280 13.68 24.55 3.54
C SER A 280 13.99 23.17 4.14
N ALA A 281 12.97 22.37 4.44
CA ALA A 281 13.15 21.02 4.98
C ALA A 281 13.73 20.04 3.96
N LEU A 282 13.65 20.36 2.66
CA LEU A 282 14.14 19.53 1.56
C LEU A 282 15.56 19.89 1.11
N HIS A 283 16.16 20.96 1.63
CA HIS A 283 17.54 21.35 1.28
C HIS A 283 18.54 20.20 1.48
N GLY A 284 18.45 19.48 2.60
CA GLY A 284 19.28 18.30 2.89
C GLY A 284 18.99 17.07 2.01
N CYS A 285 17.94 17.13 1.18
CA CYS A 285 17.50 16.06 0.29
C CYS A 285 17.82 16.34 -1.19
N GLY A 286 18.52 17.44 -1.50
CA GLY A 286 18.75 17.90 -2.88
C GLY A 286 17.71 18.92 -3.38
N GLY A 287 16.80 19.37 -2.51
CA GLY A 287 15.76 20.35 -2.83
C GLY A 287 14.49 19.72 -3.42
N ARG A 288 13.38 20.47 -3.39
CA ARG A 288 12.07 20.02 -3.90
C ARG A 288 12.16 19.52 -5.33
N GLU A 289 12.74 20.32 -6.23
CA GLU A 289 12.82 20.00 -7.66
C GLU A 289 13.41 18.60 -7.90
N PHE A 290 14.51 18.28 -7.21
CA PHE A 290 15.16 16.97 -7.33
C PHE A 290 14.29 15.83 -6.79
N VAL A 291 13.80 15.97 -5.55
CA VAL A 291 13.02 14.91 -4.89
C VAL A 291 11.71 14.64 -5.64
N GLU A 292 11.02 15.71 -6.04
CA GLU A 292 9.75 15.62 -6.74
C GLU A 292 9.92 15.03 -8.14
N ALA A 293 10.91 15.49 -8.92
CA ALA A 293 11.17 14.95 -10.26
C ALA A 293 11.48 13.44 -10.22
N MET A 294 12.25 13.00 -9.21
CA MET A 294 12.55 11.58 -8.99
C MET A 294 11.29 10.77 -8.67
N LEU A 295 10.46 11.26 -7.74
CA LEU A 295 9.22 10.59 -7.36
C LEU A 295 8.22 10.55 -8.54
N LEU A 296 8.10 11.64 -9.28
CA LEU A 296 7.22 11.74 -10.46
C LEU A 296 7.63 10.78 -11.57
N GLU A 297 8.92 10.70 -11.86
CA GLU A 297 9.42 9.81 -12.90
C GLU A 297 9.18 8.34 -12.54
N ALA A 298 9.36 7.96 -11.27
CA ALA A 298 9.04 6.62 -10.78
C ALA A 298 7.52 6.33 -10.81
N ALA A 299 6.70 7.30 -10.40
CA ALA A 299 5.23 7.18 -10.44
C ALA A 299 4.72 7.02 -11.88
N HIS A 300 5.19 7.84 -12.83
CA HIS A 300 4.83 7.75 -14.23
C HIS A 300 5.28 6.42 -14.86
N ALA A 301 6.52 5.98 -14.60
CA ALA A 301 7.01 4.72 -15.14
C ALA A 301 6.16 3.53 -14.66
N THR A 302 5.93 3.43 -13.34
CA THR A 302 5.20 2.31 -12.74
C THR A 302 3.71 2.32 -13.13
N CYS A 303 3.05 3.47 -13.13
CA CYS A 303 1.65 3.58 -13.59
C CYS A 303 1.50 3.21 -15.06
N ALA A 304 2.41 3.69 -15.94
CA ALA A 304 2.37 3.34 -17.35
C ALA A 304 2.53 1.83 -17.57
N TYR A 305 3.51 1.19 -16.92
CA TYR A 305 3.70 -0.26 -17.04
C TYR A 305 2.51 -1.05 -16.49
N TYR A 306 1.89 -0.59 -15.40
CA TYR A 306 0.68 -1.22 -14.87
C TYR A 306 -0.45 -1.24 -15.92
N LEU A 307 -0.72 -0.09 -16.54
CA LEU A 307 -1.81 0.10 -17.50
C LEU A 307 -1.54 -0.56 -18.86
N ASP A 308 -0.29 -0.57 -19.30
CA ASP A 308 0.07 -0.98 -20.67
C ASP A 308 0.52 -2.43 -20.76
N ALA A 309 1.12 -2.97 -19.69
CA ALA A 309 1.82 -4.25 -19.74
C ALA A 309 1.46 -5.24 -18.62
N ALA A 310 0.94 -4.78 -17.47
CA ALA A 310 0.71 -5.65 -16.32
C ALA A 310 -0.74 -6.09 -16.10
N SER A 311 -1.72 -5.37 -16.64
CA SER A 311 -3.14 -5.60 -16.40
C SER A 311 -3.89 -6.15 -17.61
N ALA A 312 -4.98 -6.87 -17.34
CA ALA A 312 -5.97 -7.28 -18.33
C ALA A 312 -6.87 -6.09 -18.72
N ALA A 313 -7.81 -6.28 -19.63
CA ALA A 313 -8.60 -5.15 -20.18
C ALA A 313 -9.55 -4.48 -19.18
N ASP A 314 -9.90 -5.18 -18.10
CA ASP A 314 -10.69 -4.69 -16.96
C ASP A 314 -9.81 -4.08 -15.84
N GLY A 315 -8.49 -4.01 -16.08
CA GLY A 315 -7.52 -3.47 -15.13
C GLY A 315 -7.11 -4.45 -14.03
N ILE A 316 -7.56 -5.71 -14.06
CA ILE A 316 -7.15 -6.71 -13.09
C ILE A 316 -5.88 -7.42 -13.58
N PRO A 317 -4.79 -7.48 -12.77
CA PRO A 317 -3.56 -8.12 -13.18
C PRO A 317 -3.56 -9.62 -12.83
N TYR A 318 -2.82 -10.40 -13.61
CA TYR A 318 -2.32 -11.69 -13.16
C TYR A 318 -1.25 -11.50 -12.08
N TRP A 319 -1.01 -12.51 -11.23
CA TRP A 319 -0.11 -12.37 -10.08
C TRP A 319 1.34 -11.96 -10.44
N ASP A 320 1.82 -12.31 -11.65
CA ASP A 320 3.12 -11.91 -12.17
C ASP A 320 3.08 -11.77 -13.71
N THR A 321 3.66 -10.69 -14.23
CA THR A 321 3.65 -10.35 -15.66
C THR A 321 4.46 -11.29 -16.56
N GLY A 322 5.33 -12.13 -15.97
CA GLY A 322 6.09 -13.15 -16.68
C GLY A 322 5.82 -14.56 -16.19
N ALA A 323 4.69 -14.79 -15.51
CA ALA A 323 4.26 -16.13 -15.14
C ALA A 323 4.11 -17.03 -16.39
N PRO A 324 4.64 -18.27 -16.37
CA PRO A 324 4.81 -19.07 -17.58
C PRO A 324 3.49 -19.50 -18.22
N GLY A 325 2.45 -19.71 -17.42
CA GLY A 325 1.11 -20.06 -17.88
C GLY A 325 0.41 -18.94 -18.66
N LEU A 326 0.87 -17.69 -18.55
CA LEU A 326 0.37 -16.58 -19.38
C LEU A 326 0.57 -16.84 -20.88
N ALA A 327 1.60 -17.59 -21.26
CA ALA A 327 1.82 -17.98 -22.65
C ALA A 327 0.68 -18.87 -23.20
N SER A 328 -0.09 -19.52 -22.32
CA SER A 328 -1.27 -20.33 -22.66
C SER A 328 -2.58 -19.52 -22.64
N LEU A 329 -2.51 -18.22 -22.35
CA LEU A 329 -3.65 -17.30 -22.32
C LEU A 329 -3.45 -16.24 -23.42
N PRO A 330 -3.76 -16.56 -24.69
CA PRO A 330 -3.57 -15.60 -25.78
C PRO A 330 -4.43 -14.36 -25.56
N GLU A 331 -3.87 -13.18 -25.87
CA GLU A 331 -4.56 -11.89 -25.81
C GLU A 331 -5.13 -11.56 -24.41
N TRP A 332 -4.56 -12.11 -23.34
CA TRP A 332 -5.05 -11.86 -21.97
C TRP A 332 -5.09 -10.37 -21.59
N ARG A 333 -4.25 -9.53 -22.21
CA ARG A 333 -4.22 -8.06 -22.03
C ARG A 333 -5.32 -7.30 -22.78
N GLU A 334 -6.07 -7.98 -23.63
CA GLU A 334 -7.12 -7.42 -24.48
C GLU A 334 -8.51 -7.89 -24.05
N ARG A 335 -8.58 -8.73 -23.01
CA ARG A 335 -9.80 -9.30 -22.47
C ARG A 335 -9.86 -9.06 -20.96
N PRO A 336 -11.05 -9.03 -20.35
CA PRO A 336 -11.16 -9.06 -18.89
C PRO A 336 -10.40 -10.24 -18.29
N ALA A 337 -9.83 -10.07 -17.10
CA ALA A 337 -9.14 -11.17 -16.44
C ALA A 337 -10.15 -12.27 -16.05
N ASP A 338 -9.75 -13.53 -16.22
CA ASP A 338 -10.57 -14.67 -15.81
C ASP A 338 -9.99 -15.28 -14.52
N PRO A 339 -10.57 -15.02 -13.33
CA PRO A 339 -10.09 -15.61 -12.08
C PRO A 339 -10.33 -17.14 -11.98
N PHE A 340 -11.08 -17.74 -12.90
CA PHE A 340 -11.42 -19.17 -12.89
C PHE A 340 -10.67 -19.99 -13.95
N ASN A 341 -9.71 -19.40 -14.66
CA ASN A 341 -8.84 -20.13 -15.57
C ASN A 341 -7.88 -21.09 -14.82
N ASP A 342 -7.43 -22.14 -15.48
CA ASP A 342 -6.52 -23.16 -14.92
C ASP A 342 -5.04 -22.94 -15.27
N ARG A 343 -4.65 -21.76 -15.76
CA ARG A 343 -3.29 -21.47 -16.22
C ARG A 343 -2.50 -20.60 -15.26
N GLU A 344 -3.05 -19.45 -14.87
CA GLU A 344 -2.41 -18.52 -13.93
C GLU A 344 -3.46 -17.80 -13.07
N PRO A 345 -3.22 -17.61 -11.76
CA PRO A 345 -4.13 -16.87 -10.92
C PRO A 345 -4.03 -15.35 -11.14
N VAL A 346 -5.14 -14.67 -10.91
CA VAL A 346 -5.20 -13.20 -10.82
C VAL A 346 -4.80 -12.74 -9.42
N ASP A 347 -4.52 -11.45 -9.26
CA ASP A 347 -4.35 -10.84 -7.93
C ASP A 347 -5.17 -9.55 -7.81
N SER A 348 -6.38 -9.68 -7.27
CA SER A 348 -7.28 -8.54 -7.04
C SER A 348 -6.73 -7.54 -6.02
N SER A 349 -5.88 -8.00 -5.09
CA SER A 349 -5.25 -7.12 -4.12
C SER A 349 -4.29 -6.14 -4.80
N ALA A 350 -3.50 -6.59 -5.79
CA ALA A 350 -2.69 -5.71 -6.61
C ALA A 350 -3.56 -4.71 -7.39
N ALA A 351 -4.73 -5.12 -7.88
CA ALA A 351 -5.65 -4.24 -8.59
C ALA A 351 -6.15 -3.07 -7.73
N VAL A 352 -6.64 -3.36 -6.53
CA VAL A 352 -7.21 -2.31 -5.67
C VAL A 352 -6.15 -1.33 -5.17
N ILE A 353 -4.94 -1.84 -4.85
CA ILE A 353 -3.78 -1.01 -4.46
C ILE A 353 -3.37 -0.09 -5.62
N ALA A 354 -3.28 -0.63 -6.84
CA ALA A 354 -2.93 0.17 -8.02
C ALA A 354 -4.00 1.23 -8.34
N ALA A 355 -5.28 0.89 -8.21
CA ALA A 355 -6.38 1.84 -8.39
C ALA A 355 -6.26 3.03 -7.44
N GLN A 356 -5.91 2.81 -6.17
CA GLN A 356 -5.64 3.91 -5.24
C GLN A 356 -4.48 4.79 -5.71
N GLY A 357 -3.38 4.21 -6.15
CA GLY A 357 -2.21 4.97 -6.59
C GLY A 357 -2.49 5.78 -7.86
N LEU A 358 -3.21 5.20 -8.81
CA LEU A 358 -3.65 5.88 -10.03
C LEU A 358 -4.54 7.09 -9.72
N LEU A 359 -5.52 6.93 -8.83
CA LEU A 359 -6.42 8.01 -8.45
C LEU A 359 -5.69 9.13 -7.69
N ARG A 360 -4.78 8.78 -6.77
CA ARG A 360 -3.97 9.76 -6.02
C ARG A 360 -3.03 10.54 -6.94
N LEU A 361 -2.34 9.84 -7.85
CA LEU A 361 -1.50 10.49 -8.86
C LEU A 361 -2.34 11.40 -9.78
N ALA A 362 -3.52 10.94 -10.19
CA ALA A 362 -4.45 11.78 -10.96
C ALA A 362 -4.86 13.04 -10.20
N HIS A 363 -5.15 12.94 -8.91
CA HIS A 363 -5.49 14.10 -8.09
C HIS A 363 -4.32 15.09 -8.01
N PHE A 364 -3.13 14.61 -7.65
CA PHE A 364 -1.90 15.40 -7.56
C PHE A 364 -1.60 16.17 -8.85
N LEU A 365 -1.60 15.49 -10.00
CA LEU A 365 -1.32 16.09 -11.30
C LEU A 365 -2.45 17.04 -11.76
N SER A 366 -3.71 16.74 -11.44
CA SER A 366 -4.84 17.61 -11.82
C SER A 366 -4.77 18.99 -11.16
N ARG A 367 -4.30 19.06 -9.91
CA ARG A 367 -4.06 20.33 -9.20
C ARG A 367 -2.98 21.19 -9.87
N ARG A 368 -2.14 20.58 -10.72
CA ARG A 368 -1.08 21.23 -11.49
C ARG A 368 -1.50 21.55 -12.93
N GLY A 369 -2.77 21.29 -13.28
CA GLY A 369 -3.34 21.58 -14.59
C GLY A 369 -2.99 20.56 -15.67
N GLU A 370 -2.53 19.36 -15.30
CA GLU A 370 -2.23 18.29 -16.25
C GLU A 370 -3.47 17.47 -16.64
N ASP A 371 -3.47 16.84 -17.81
CA ASP A 371 -4.53 15.90 -18.21
C ASP A 371 -4.31 14.54 -17.53
N THR A 372 -5.19 14.22 -16.60
CA THR A 372 -5.11 13.02 -15.76
C THR A 372 -6.17 11.99 -16.10
N SER A 373 -6.94 12.21 -17.18
CA SER A 373 -8.06 11.37 -17.59
C SER A 373 -7.67 9.90 -17.67
N ARG A 374 -6.46 9.62 -18.16
CA ARG A 374 -5.94 8.25 -18.28
C ARG A 374 -5.84 7.54 -16.92
N TYR A 375 -5.34 8.22 -15.89
CA TYR A 375 -5.15 7.63 -14.56
C TYR A 375 -6.46 7.60 -13.78
N GLU A 376 -7.25 8.68 -13.83
CA GLU A 376 -8.53 8.77 -13.12
C GLU A 376 -9.52 7.71 -13.64
N GLN A 377 -9.73 7.67 -14.96
CA GLN A 377 -10.66 6.71 -15.56
C GLN A 377 -10.20 5.27 -15.36
N ALA A 378 -8.88 5.07 -15.31
CA ALA A 378 -8.32 3.78 -15.02
C ALA A 378 -8.63 3.29 -13.60
N GLY A 379 -8.35 4.12 -12.60
CA GLY A 379 -8.65 3.79 -11.21
C GLY A 379 -10.14 3.55 -10.98
N LEU A 380 -11.01 4.40 -11.56
CA LEU A 380 -12.46 4.24 -11.44
C LEU A 380 -12.98 2.97 -12.14
N LEU A 381 -12.42 2.58 -13.29
CA LEU A 381 -12.77 1.32 -13.97
C LEU A 381 -12.40 0.09 -13.13
N ILE A 382 -11.20 0.09 -12.53
CA ILE A 382 -10.76 -1.01 -11.67
C ILE A 382 -11.70 -1.16 -10.48
N LEU A 383 -12.02 -0.06 -9.77
CA LEU A 383 -12.93 -0.12 -8.63
C LEU A 383 -14.37 -0.48 -9.04
N ASP A 384 -14.86 0.00 -10.17
CA ASP A 384 -16.14 -0.39 -10.74
C ASP A 384 -16.21 -1.90 -11.01
N THR A 385 -15.12 -2.49 -11.50
CA THR A 385 -14.97 -3.94 -11.74
C THR A 385 -14.92 -4.73 -10.43
N LEU A 386 -14.08 -4.31 -9.49
CA LEU A 386 -13.85 -5.02 -8.23
C LEU A 386 -15.07 -4.98 -7.30
N PHE A 387 -15.84 -3.89 -7.32
CA PHE A 387 -16.99 -3.68 -6.43
C PHE A 387 -18.33 -4.07 -7.06
N ASP A 388 -18.30 -4.69 -8.24
CA ASP A 388 -19.50 -5.26 -8.83
C ASP A 388 -19.93 -6.52 -8.07
N GLU A 389 -21.06 -6.46 -7.38
CA GLU A 389 -21.60 -7.60 -6.62
C GLU A 389 -22.08 -8.77 -7.51
N THR A 390 -22.26 -8.52 -8.80
CA THR A 390 -22.54 -9.58 -9.80
C THR A 390 -21.26 -10.15 -10.41
N GLY A 391 -20.13 -9.49 -10.18
CA GLY A 391 -18.80 -9.91 -10.60
C GLY A 391 -18.15 -10.91 -9.63
N PRO A 392 -16.95 -11.42 -9.98
CA PRO A 392 -16.30 -12.48 -9.21
C PRO A 392 -15.49 -11.96 -8.01
N TYR A 393 -15.23 -10.65 -7.93
CA TYR A 393 -14.24 -10.10 -7.00
C TYR A 393 -14.80 -9.67 -5.65
N LEU A 394 -16.09 -9.32 -5.56
CA LEU A 394 -16.71 -8.90 -4.29
C LEU A 394 -17.36 -10.09 -3.58
N SER A 395 -16.94 -10.37 -2.35
CA SER A 395 -17.49 -11.47 -1.55
C SER A 395 -18.86 -11.13 -0.96
N ILE A 396 -19.92 -11.63 -1.59
CA ILE A 396 -21.31 -11.52 -1.08
C ILE A 396 -21.74 -12.67 -0.17
N ASP A 397 -20.94 -13.74 -0.06
CA ASP A 397 -21.26 -14.89 0.78
C ASP A 397 -21.14 -14.53 2.28
N PRO A 398 -22.22 -14.63 3.09
CA PRO A 398 -22.16 -14.32 4.52
C PRO A 398 -21.25 -15.27 5.32
N LEU A 399 -20.89 -16.44 4.78
CA LEU A 399 -20.00 -17.40 5.44
C LEU A 399 -18.51 -17.15 5.15
N HIS A 400 -18.20 -16.35 4.13
CA HIS A 400 -16.83 -15.98 3.80
C HIS A 400 -16.42 -14.75 4.61
N GLN A 401 -15.29 -14.78 5.32
CA GLN A 401 -14.82 -13.70 6.18
C GLN A 401 -14.11 -12.57 5.43
N GLY A 402 -13.57 -12.86 4.25
CA GLY A 402 -12.95 -11.86 3.39
C GLY A 402 -13.95 -11.02 2.60
N LEU A 403 -13.54 -9.84 2.16
CA LEU A 403 -14.32 -8.87 1.39
C LEU A 403 -13.95 -8.91 -0.11
N LEU A 404 -12.67 -8.83 -0.44
CA LEU A 404 -12.15 -8.82 -1.80
C LEU A 404 -11.55 -10.19 -2.15
N LEU A 405 -12.16 -10.91 -3.09
CA LEU A 405 -11.77 -12.27 -3.49
C LEU A 405 -10.68 -12.26 -4.56
N HIS A 406 -10.03 -13.42 -4.74
CA HIS A 406 -8.98 -13.66 -5.72
C HIS A 406 -7.67 -12.90 -5.42
N SER A 407 -7.34 -12.78 -4.13
CA SER A 407 -6.00 -12.38 -3.69
C SER A 407 -5.04 -13.57 -3.77
N VAL A 408 -3.79 -13.32 -4.15
CA VAL A 408 -2.71 -14.32 -4.13
C VAL A 408 -1.61 -13.86 -3.20
N TYR A 409 -1.35 -14.57 -2.10
CA TYR A 409 -0.29 -14.23 -1.17
C TYR A 409 1.10 -14.63 -1.65
N HIS A 410 1.36 -15.92 -1.86
CA HIS A 410 2.71 -16.41 -2.11
C HIS A 410 2.71 -17.67 -3.00
N TRP A 411 2.38 -17.45 -4.27
CA TRP A 411 2.22 -18.55 -5.22
C TRP A 411 3.46 -19.45 -5.36
N PRO A 412 4.71 -18.93 -5.42
CA PRO A 412 5.90 -19.79 -5.50
C PRO A 412 6.10 -20.77 -4.33
N ASN A 413 5.58 -20.45 -3.13
CA ASN A 413 5.69 -21.34 -1.96
C ASN A 413 4.49 -22.28 -1.82
N GLY A 414 3.50 -22.21 -2.72
CA GLY A 414 2.29 -23.03 -2.67
C GLY A 414 1.43 -22.79 -1.43
N TRP A 415 1.43 -21.57 -0.89
CA TRP A 415 0.68 -21.24 0.33
C TRP A 415 -0.78 -20.91 0.12
N ASP A 416 -1.12 -20.51 -1.10
CA ASP A 416 -2.44 -20.08 -1.51
C ASP A 416 -3.38 -21.27 -1.69
N TYR A 417 -4.64 -21.12 -1.27
CA TYR A 417 -5.61 -22.19 -1.38
C TYR A 417 -6.01 -22.42 -2.84
N VAL A 418 -5.88 -23.67 -3.29
CA VAL A 418 -6.38 -24.15 -4.58
C VAL A 418 -7.61 -25.02 -4.31
N PRO A 419 -8.81 -24.62 -4.74
CA PRO A 419 -10.01 -25.43 -4.58
C PRO A 419 -9.90 -26.80 -5.27
N PRO A 420 -10.56 -27.85 -4.77
CA PRO A 420 -10.58 -29.15 -5.44
C PRO A 420 -11.02 -29.05 -6.90
N GLY A 421 -10.24 -29.63 -7.81
CA GLY A 421 -10.51 -29.61 -9.26
C GLY A 421 -9.92 -28.42 -10.01
N ALA A 422 -9.42 -27.39 -9.31
CA ALA A 422 -8.69 -26.27 -9.90
C ALA A 422 -7.17 -26.56 -9.98
N SER A 423 -6.47 -25.86 -10.87
CA SER A 423 -4.99 -25.86 -10.93
C SER A 423 -4.35 -24.56 -10.43
N THR A 424 -5.16 -23.56 -10.10
CA THR A 424 -4.73 -22.20 -9.71
C THR A 424 -5.51 -21.72 -8.48
N PRO A 425 -4.89 -20.92 -7.59
CA PRO A 425 -5.57 -20.32 -6.45
C PRO A 425 -6.70 -19.40 -6.89
N ARG A 426 -7.84 -19.48 -6.21
CA ARG A 426 -9.01 -18.62 -6.48
C ARG A 426 -9.99 -18.65 -5.31
N GLY A 427 -10.79 -17.59 -5.19
CA GLY A 427 -11.91 -17.52 -4.25
C GLY A 427 -11.52 -17.17 -2.81
N GLU A 428 -10.28 -16.75 -2.56
CA GLU A 428 -9.83 -16.32 -1.23
C GLU A 428 -9.46 -14.83 -1.20
N SER A 429 -9.50 -14.25 0.00
CA SER A 429 -9.17 -12.86 0.30
C SER A 429 -7.87 -12.73 1.09
N SER A 430 -7.42 -11.49 1.24
CA SER A 430 -6.29 -11.13 2.09
C SER A 430 -6.59 -9.89 2.92
N GLN A 431 -5.97 -9.77 4.11
CA GLN A 431 -6.20 -8.61 4.98
C GLN A 431 -5.81 -7.29 4.30
N TRP A 432 -4.71 -7.27 3.54
CA TRP A 432 -4.31 -6.09 2.79
C TRP A 432 -5.28 -5.78 1.64
N GLY A 433 -5.76 -6.79 0.91
CA GLY A 433 -6.73 -6.59 -0.17
C GLY A 433 -8.04 -6.00 0.35
N ASP A 434 -8.54 -6.56 1.46
CA ASP A 434 -9.73 -6.09 2.16
C ASP A 434 -9.56 -4.66 2.71
N TYR A 435 -8.42 -4.36 3.33
CA TYR A 435 -8.12 -3.02 3.84
C TYR A 435 -8.05 -1.98 2.72
N HIS A 436 -7.31 -2.28 1.65
CA HIS A 436 -7.14 -1.38 0.52
C HIS A 436 -8.44 -1.21 -0.29
N ALA A 437 -9.33 -2.21 -0.32
CA ALA A 437 -10.69 -2.05 -0.84
C ALA A 437 -11.50 -1.03 -0.04
N ARG A 438 -11.44 -1.09 1.30
CA ARG A 438 -12.10 -0.09 2.17
C ARG A 438 -11.49 1.29 2.01
N GLU A 439 -10.16 1.39 1.98
CA GLU A 439 -9.46 2.68 1.85
C GLU A 439 -9.73 3.32 0.48
N ALA A 440 -9.75 2.54 -0.61
CA ALA A 440 -10.12 3.02 -1.94
C ALA A 440 -11.60 3.44 -2.01
N ALA A 441 -12.51 2.65 -1.45
CA ALA A 441 -13.94 2.97 -1.42
C ALA A 441 -14.21 4.24 -0.61
N LEU A 442 -13.56 4.40 0.54
CA LEU A 442 -13.63 5.61 1.36
C LEU A 442 -13.09 6.83 0.60
N TYR A 443 -11.95 6.68 -0.06
CA TYR A 443 -11.35 7.73 -0.89
C TYR A 443 -12.33 8.23 -1.96
N VAL A 444 -12.90 7.33 -2.76
CA VAL A 444 -13.86 7.68 -3.82
C VAL A 444 -15.16 8.25 -3.24
N LYS A 445 -15.65 7.70 -2.11
CA LYS A 445 -16.80 8.24 -1.38
C LYS A 445 -16.59 9.71 -1.02
N ARG A 446 -15.43 10.03 -0.42
CA ARG A 446 -15.11 11.42 -0.04
C ARG A 446 -15.05 12.36 -1.25
N LEU A 447 -14.48 11.90 -2.37
CA LEU A 447 -14.51 12.66 -3.63
C LEU A 447 -15.93 12.91 -4.14
N ALA A 448 -16.77 11.88 -4.14
CA ALA A 448 -18.16 11.96 -4.61
C ALA A 448 -19.03 12.88 -3.74
N GLU A 449 -18.75 12.93 -2.44
CA GLU A 449 -19.48 13.73 -1.46
C GLU A 449 -18.87 15.12 -1.23
N HIS A 450 -17.77 15.45 -1.92
CA HIS A 450 -16.98 16.66 -1.68
C HIS A 450 -16.56 16.82 -0.21
N ALA A 451 -16.28 15.70 0.47
CA ALA A 451 -15.74 15.66 1.82
C ALA A 451 -14.23 15.94 1.81
N PRO A 452 -13.60 16.22 2.98
CA PRO A 452 -12.15 16.45 3.06
C PRO A 452 -11.35 15.32 2.41
N TYR A 453 -10.40 15.68 1.55
CA TYR A 453 -9.62 14.72 0.78
C TYR A 453 -8.86 13.75 1.69
N LEU A 454 -8.94 12.44 1.39
CA LEU A 454 -8.35 11.41 2.27
C LEU A 454 -6.83 11.33 2.07
N THR A 455 -6.06 11.91 2.99
CA THR A 455 -4.61 11.74 3.11
C THR A 455 -4.26 10.98 4.38
N PHE A 456 -3.06 10.38 4.45
CA PHE A 456 -2.61 9.73 5.68
C PHE A 456 -2.08 10.72 6.74
N PHE A 457 -1.82 11.97 6.35
CA PHE A 457 -1.16 13.00 7.17
C PHE A 457 -2.09 14.09 7.69
N ALA A 458 -3.39 14.05 7.36
CA ALA A 458 -4.43 14.89 7.97
C ALA A 458 -4.17 16.42 7.97
N ALA A 459 -3.30 16.90 7.09
CA ALA A 459 -2.85 18.30 7.05
C ALA A 459 -2.92 18.84 5.63
N GLU A 460 -3.28 20.11 5.48
CA GLU A 460 -3.29 20.81 4.19
C GLU A 460 -1.97 21.56 3.92
N GLU A 461 -1.26 21.99 4.98
CA GLU A 461 0.07 22.63 4.93
C GLU A 461 0.84 22.34 6.25
N LEU A 462 2.18 22.34 6.24
CA LEU A 462 3.00 22.31 7.46
C LEU A 462 3.48 23.72 7.84
N GLU A 463 3.48 24.03 9.13
CA GLU A 463 4.15 25.24 9.63
C GLU A 463 5.67 25.16 9.35
N PRO A 464 6.35 26.28 9.06
CA PRO A 464 7.78 26.28 8.77
C PRO A 464 8.57 25.69 9.95
N VAL A 465 9.33 24.63 9.68
CA VAL A 465 10.26 24.06 10.66
C VAL A 465 11.43 25.04 10.83
N ASN A 466 11.63 25.58 12.03
CA ASN A 466 12.79 26.41 12.34
C ASN A 466 14.08 25.60 12.06
N GLU A 467 15.02 26.19 11.32
CA GLU A 467 16.26 25.55 10.84
C GLU A 467 17.25 25.14 11.97
N ASP A 468 16.90 25.35 13.24
CA ASP A 468 17.79 25.20 14.41
C ASP A 468 17.73 23.80 15.07
N GLY A 469 17.48 22.76 14.28
CA GLY A 469 17.47 21.36 14.72
C GLY A 469 18.73 20.60 14.31
N SER A 470 19.92 21.13 14.66
CA SER A 470 21.24 20.51 14.43
C SER A 470 21.38 19.14 15.08
#